data_AF-A0A7C6ADL5-F1
#
_entry.id   AF-A0A7C6ADL5-F1
#
_cell.length_a   1.000
_cell.length_b   1.000
_cell.length_c   1.000
_cell.angle_alpha   90.00
_cell.angle_beta   90.00
_cell.angle_gamma   90.00
#
_symmetry.space_group_name_H-M   'P 1'
#
loop_
_entity.id
_entity.type
_entity.pdbx_description
1 polymer ?
#
loop_
_entity_poly.entity_id
_entity_poly.type
_entity_poly.pdbx_seq_one_letter_code
_entity_poly.pdbx_strand_id
1 'polypeptide(L)' 'MKLLGHKNIKNTLVYTQLINSKEDEWICKVAKTVEEAKQLIEAGFEYVDTIDEVHLYRKRK' A
#
# COMPACT_ATOMS: atom_id res chain seq x y z
N MET A 1 -1.80 7.83 -29.12
CA MET A 1 -2.97 7.91 -28.21
C MET A 1 -4.22 7.63 -29.02
N LYS A 2 -4.92 6.51 -28.78
CA LYS A 2 -6.23 6.26 -29.39
C LYS A 2 -7.29 6.61 -28.34
N LEU A 3 -8.04 7.67 -28.61
CA LEU A 3 -9.19 8.07 -27.81
C LEU A 3 -10.25 6.98 -27.96
N LEU A 4 -10.53 6.23 -26.89
CA LEU A 4 -11.54 5.17 -26.92
C LEU A 4 -12.93 5.83 -26.97
N GLY A 5 -13.56 5.78 -28.15
CA GLY A 5 -14.87 6.34 -28.42
C GLY A 5 -15.99 5.51 -27.79
N HIS A 6 -16.32 5.79 -26.52
CA HIS A 6 -17.45 5.13 -25.86
C HIS A 6 -18.73 5.95 -26.03
N LYS A 7 -19.68 5.43 -26.83
CA LYS A 7 -21.04 5.98 -27.01
C LYS A 7 -22.04 5.47 -25.95
N ASN A 8 -21.66 4.49 -25.13
CA ASN A 8 -22.53 3.81 -24.18
C ASN A 8 -21.79 3.56 -22.84
N ILE A 9 -22.35 4.09 -21.75
CA ILE A 9 -21.82 4.00 -20.37
C ILE A 9 -21.60 2.55 -19.91
N LYS A 10 -22.42 1.60 -20.40
CA LYS A 10 -22.31 0.18 -20.06
C LYS A 10 -20.98 -0.43 -20.54
N ASN A 11 -20.48 0.02 -21.69
CA ASN A 11 -19.19 -0.46 -22.19
C ASN A 11 -18.04 0.08 -21.34
N THR A 12 -18.13 1.33 -20.86
CA THR A 12 -17.12 1.93 -19.97
C THR A 12 -17.03 1.21 -18.62
N LEU A 13 -18.16 0.75 -18.06
CA LEU A 13 -18.22 -0.05 -16.82
C LEU A 13 -17.57 -1.44 -16.95
N VAL A 14 -17.35 -1.97 -18.16
CA VAL A 14 -16.56 -3.20 -18.33
C VAL A 14 -15.08 -2.94 -18.00
N TYR A 15 -14.59 -1.72 -18.20
CA TYR A 15 -13.18 -1.36 -17.94
C TYR A 15 -12.86 -1.10 -16.46
N THR A 16 -13.85 -0.98 -15.58
CA THR A 16 -13.58 -0.92 -14.12
C THR A 16 -12.93 -2.21 -13.61
N GLN A 17 -13.11 -3.34 -14.30
CA GLN A 17 -12.42 -4.60 -13.99
C GLN A 17 -10.95 -4.63 -14.47
N LEU A 18 -10.60 -3.74 -15.42
CA LEU A 18 -9.24 -3.59 -15.96
C LEU A 18 -8.42 -2.53 -15.20
N ILE A 19 -9.08 -1.72 -14.37
CA ILE A 19 -8.41 -1.04 -13.26
C ILE A 19 -8.11 -2.16 -12.28
N ASN A 20 -6.92 -2.75 -12.39
CA ASN A 20 -6.35 -3.51 -11.29
C ASN A 20 -6.48 -2.61 -10.06
N SER A 21 -7.45 -2.93 -9.20
CA SER A 21 -7.42 -2.55 -7.81
C SER A 21 -6.12 -3.16 -7.31
N LYS A 22 -5.02 -2.42 -7.43
CA LYS A 22 -3.79 -2.75 -6.73
C LYS A 22 -4.20 -2.68 -5.28
N GLU A 23 -4.61 -3.83 -4.74
CA GLU A 23 -4.67 -4.05 -3.32
C GLU A 23 -3.33 -3.53 -2.83
N ASP A 24 -3.33 -2.41 -2.11
CA ASP A 24 -2.11 -1.81 -1.59
C ASP A 24 -1.48 -2.89 -0.71
N GLU A 25 -0.59 -3.69 -1.28
CA GLU A 25 0.12 -4.72 -0.55
C GLU A 25 1.15 -3.98 0.32
N TRP A 26 1.06 -4.19 1.63
CA TRP A 26 1.98 -3.60 2.59
C TRP A 26 2.87 -4.69 3.16
N ILE A 27 4.16 -4.36 3.32
CA ILE A 27 5.09 -5.14 4.12
C ILE A 27 5.02 -4.57 5.53
N CYS A 28 4.56 -5.38 6.48
CA CYS A 28 4.49 -4.99 7.90
C CYS A 28 5.66 -5.59 8.68
N LYS A 29 6.26 -4.81 9.57
CA LYS A 29 7.33 -5.25 10.48
C LYS A 29 7.10 -4.68 11.87
N VAL A 30 7.74 -5.28 12.86
CA VAL A 30 7.67 -4.87 14.27
C VAL A 30 9.06 -4.59 14.82
N ALA A 31 9.15 -3.71 15.81
CA ALA A 31 10.35 -3.47 16.59
C ALA A 31 10.03 -3.45 18.07
N LYS A 32 10.90 -4.07 18.88
CA LYS A 32 10.81 -4.03 20.35
C LYS A 32 11.87 -3.13 20.96
N THR A 33 12.91 -2.80 20.19
CA THR A 33 14.01 -1.96 20.62
C THR A 33 14.14 -0.73 19.71
N VAL A 34 14.73 0.33 20.26
CA VAL A 34 15.00 1.57 19.51
C VAL A 34 15.95 1.31 18.32
N GLU A 35 16.85 0.35 18.45
CA GLU A 35 17.83 0.03 17.41
C GLU A 35 17.16 -0.65 16.20
N GLU A 36 16.23 -1.58 16.43
CA GLU A 36 15.39 -2.17 15.38
C GLU A 36 14.49 -1.13 14.72
N ALA A 37 13.87 -0.25 15.52
CA ALA A 37 13.04 0.84 15.03
C ALA A 37 13.82 1.77 14.09
N LYS A 38 15.06 2.12 14.46
CA LYS A 38 15.95 2.94 13.63
C LYS A 38 16.26 2.25 12.30
N GLN A 39 16.60 0.97 12.32
CA GLN A 39 16.86 0.20 11.09
C GLN A 39 15.63 0.14 10.17
N LEU A 40 14.43 0.01 10.73
CA LEU A 40 13.18 0.02 9.94
C LEU A 40 12.91 1.37 9.30
N ILE A 41 13.15 2.47 10.03
CA ILE A 41 13.01 3.83 9.51
C ILE A 41 14.04 4.08 8.40
N GLU A 42 15.31 3.69 8.58
CA GLU A 42 16.36 3.80 7.56
C GLU A 42 16.05 2.94 6.31
N ALA A 43 15.36 1.80 6.49
CA ALA A 43 14.88 0.96 5.39
C ALA A 43 13.62 1.53 4.68
N GLY A 44 13.10 2.68 5.13
CA GLY A 44 11.96 3.37 4.55
C GLY A 44 10.61 2.77 4.95
N PHE A 45 10.51 2.17 6.14
CA PHE A 45 9.22 1.86 6.74
C PHE A 45 8.69 3.05 7.52
N GLU A 46 7.37 3.25 7.48
CA GLU A 46 6.66 4.26 8.26
C GLU A 46 6.12 3.64 9.55
N TYR A 47 6.25 4.38 10.65
CA TYR A 47 5.62 4.04 11.92
C TYR A 47 4.10 4.13 11.81
N VAL A 48 3.40 3.15 12.36
CA VAL A 48 1.93 3.07 12.34
C VAL A 48 1.37 3.26 13.74
N ASP A 49 1.72 2.36 14.66
CA ASP A 49 1.17 2.35 16.01
C ASP A 49 2.03 1.52 16.96
N THR A 50 1.70 1.52 18.25
CA THR A 50 2.35 0.69 19.27
C THR A 50 1.30 -0.13 20.02
N ILE A 51 1.50 -1.45 20.05
CA ILE A 51 0.60 -2.40 20.72
C ILE A 51 1.44 -3.25 21.67
N ASP A 52 1.08 -3.31 22.95
CA ASP A 52 1.80 -4.10 23.98
C ASP A 52 3.32 -3.83 24.00
N GLU A 53 3.72 -2.56 23.98
CA GLU A 53 5.12 -2.11 23.93
C GLU A 53 5.90 -2.51 22.66
N VAL A 54 5.21 -3.03 21.64
CA VAL A 54 5.79 -3.37 20.33
C VAL A 54 5.39 -2.33 19.29
N HIS A 55 6.38 -1.70 18.66
CA HIS A 55 6.16 -0.70 17.61
C HIS A 55 5.89 -1.40 16.27
N LEU A 56 4.83 -0.98 15.59
CA LEU A 56 4.41 -1.50 14.28
C LEU A 56 4.81 -0.54 13.17
N TYR A 57 5.34 -1.10 12.08
CA TYR A 57 5.83 -0.37 10.93
C TYR A 57 5.27 -0.97 9.64
N ARG A 58 5.03 -0.14 8.63
CA ARG A 58 4.60 -0.59 7.29
C ARG A 58 5.39 0.09 6.18
N LYS A 59 5.53 -0.60 5.05
CA LYS A 59 6.08 -0.05 3.81
C LYS A 59 5.24 -0.55 2.63
N ARG A 60 4.97 0.32 1.65
CA ARG A 60 4.31 -0.10 0.41
C ARG A 60 5.18 -1.11 -0.33
N LYS A 61 4.58 -2.20 -0.80
CA LYS A 61 5.25 -3.21 -1.63
C LYS A 61 5.56 -2.69 -3.03
#